data_AF-A0A1H8Z9I2-F1
#
_entry.id   AF-A0A1H8Z9I2-F1
#
_cell.length_a   1.000
_cell.length_b   1.000
_cell.length_c   1.000
_cell.angle_alpha   90.00
_cell.angle_beta   90.00
_cell.angle_gamma   90.00
#
_symmetry.space_group_name_H-M   'P 1'
#
loop_
_entity.id
_entity.type
_entity.pdbx_description
1 polymer ?
#
loop_
_entity_poly.entity_id
_entity_poly.type
_entity_poly.pdbx_seq_one_letter_code
_entity_poly.pdbx_strand_id
1 'polypeptide(L)'
;MIRSLAALATLALLTGSVIAQEAVAPPAASDIVIDPAATLNTSPKQANMLTGFYATQAVIELCSVSVEPDVLEGMAADRTRLETALSMDAAASASAYAQVKADVEKTTPDCTDGSTDRISVDAVTAIYKAQSAAAPADPATAATPAVPAAAATPAAPATPAVPAQ
;
A
#
# COMPACT_ATOMS: atom_id res chain seq x y z
N MET A 1 42.37 -15.81 -54.93
CA MET A 1 41.91 -14.54 -54.33
C MET A 1 41.44 -14.88 -52.91
N ILE A 2 42.36 -15.02 -51.95
CA ILE A 2 42.79 -14.00 -50.98
C ILE A 2 41.63 -13.42 -50.16
N ARG A 3 41.42 -14.06 -49.00
CA ARG A 3 41.20 -13.48 -47.65
C ARG A 3 40.07 -12.45 -47.47
N SER A 4 39.03 -12.89 -46.77
CA SER A 4 38.33 -12.08 -45.75
C SER A 4 37.89 -12.98 -44.58
N LEU A 5 38.88 -13.48 -43.82
CA LEU A 5 38.74 -13.88 -42.43
C LEU A 5 39.22 -12.70 -41.58
N ALA A 6 38.31 -12.03 -40.86
CA ALA A 6 38.60 -11.18 -39.71
C ALA A 6 37.27 -10.92 -38.96
N ALA A 7 37.05 -11.61 -37.84
CA ALA A 7 37.05 -11.03 -36.48
C ALA A 7 35.78 -10.17 -36.21
N LEU A 8 34.78 -10.55 -35.41
CA LEU A 8 34.82 -11.09 -34.03
C LEU A 8 35.80 -10.32 -33.13
N ALA A 9 35.54 -9.03 -32.91
CA ALA A 9 35.93 -8.27 -31.72
C ALA A 9 35.46 -6.81 -31.79
N THR A 10 34.27 -6.51 -31.26
CA THR A 10 33.94 -5.21 -30.61
C THR A 10 32.68 -5.38 -29.76
N LEU A 11 32.75 -6.32 -28.81
CA LEU A 11 32.01 -6.17 -27.57
C LEU A 11 32.86 -5.27 -26.66
N ALA A 12 32.20 -4.29 -26.02
CA ALA A 12 32.69 -3.36 -25.02
C ALA A 12 33.05 -1.94 -25.53
N LEU A 13 32.61 -0.96 -24.73
CA LEU A 13 32.88 0.49 -24.77
C LEU A 13 31.91 1.42 -25.52
N LEU A 14 30.60 1.27 -25.33
CA LEU A 14 29.69 2.45 -25.34
C LEU A 14 28.66 2.41 -24.19
N THR A 15 29.09 1.98 -23.01
CA THR A 15 28.52 2.46 -21.73
C THR A 15 28.93 3.92 -21.54
N GLY A 16 28.35 4.80 -22.35
CA GLY A 16 28.45 6.25 -22.25
C GLY A 16 27.17 6.79 -21.65
N SER A 17 27.08 6.75 -20.32
CA SER A 17 26.04 7.42 -19.54
C SER A 17 26.15 8.93 -19.75
N VAL A 18 25.49 9.46 -20.78
CA VAL A 18 25.18 10.89 -20.85
C VAL A 18 23.95 11.10 -19.99
N ILE A 19 24.24 11.39 -18.73
CA ILE A 19 23.33 12.05 -17.79
C ILE A 19 23.08 13.45 -18.36
N ALA A 20 22.03 13.60 -19.16
CA ALA A 20 21.40 14.90 -19.35
C ALA A 20 20.71 15.25 -18.02
N GLN A 21 21.50 15.68 -17.03
CA GLN A 21 21.00 16.50 -15.94
C GLN A 21 20.71 17.88 -16.53
N GLU A 22 19.63 17.99 -17.29
CA GLU A 22 18.89 19.23 -17.31
C GLU A 22 18.42 19.44 -15.88
N ALA A 23 19.15 20.28 -15.16
CA ALA A 23 18.73 20.81 -13.88
C ALA A 23 17.45 21.61 -14.13
N VAL A 24 16.32 20.90 -14.17
CA VAL A 24 15.00 21.47 -13.99
C VAL A 24 15.03 22.08 -12.60
N ALA A 25 14.99 23.41 -12.55
CA ALA A 25 14.78 24.15 -11.33
C ALA A 25 13.64 23.48 -10.54
N PRO A 26 13.76 23.30 -9.22
CA PRO A 26 12.68 22.70 -8.43
C PRO A 26 11.38 23.45 -8.78
N PRO A 27 10.29 22.74 -9.12
CA PRO A 27 9.05 23.42 -9.43
C PRO A 27 8.74 24.33 -8.24
N ALA A 28 8.56 25.61 -8.51
CA ALA A 28 8.14 26.58 -7.51
C ALA A 28 6.97 25.95 -6.75
N ALA A 29 7.05 25.96 -5.42
CA ALA A 29 6.03 25.40 -4.54
C ALA A 29 4.68 25.89 -5.06
N SER A 30 3.96 24.99 -5.73
CA SER A 30 2.65 25.29 -6.26
C SER A 30 1.79 25.35 -5.01
N ASP A 31 1.39 26.55 -4.62
CA ASP A 31 0.43 26.76 -3.55
C ASP A 31 -0.81 25.96 -3.98
N ILE A 32 -1.04 24.81 -3.33
CA ILE A 32 -2.13 23.90 -3.68
C ILE A 32 -3.40 24.60 -3.19
N VAL A 33 -3.99 25.41 -4.06
CA VAL A 33 -5.29 26.04 -3.81
C VAL A 33 -6.36 24.97 -4.00
N ILE A 34 -6.75 24.35 -2.89
CA ILE A 34 -7.87 23.42 -2.83
C ILE A 34 -9.15 24.26 -2.93
N ASP A 35 -9.88 24.13 -4.03
CA ASP A 35 -11.21 24.75 -4.19
C ASP A 35 -12.23 23.97 -3.34
N PRO A 36 -12.75 24.54 -2.24
CA PRO A 36 -13.73 23.87 -1.38
C PRO A 36 -15.12 23.74 -2.05
N ALA A 37 -15.35 24.43 -3.18
CA ALA A 37 -16.55 24.30 -3.98
C ALA A 37 -16.39 23.30 -5.15
N ALA A 38 -15.21 22.70 -5.31
CA ALA A 38 -15.01 21.63 -6.26
C ALA A 38 -15.93 20.46 -5.89
N THR A 39 -16.97 20.26 -6.69
CA THR A 39 -17.79 19.05 -6.61
C THR A 39 -16.89 17.89 -6.98
N LEU A 40 -16.34 17.21 -5.97
CA LEU A 40 -15.64 15.95 -6.12
C LEU A 40 -16.64 14.93 -6.68
N ASN A 41 -16.82 14.93 -8.00
CA ASN A 41 -17.67 14.04 -8.78
C ASN A 41 -17.06 12.63 -8.76
N THR A 42 -17.02 12.05 -7.57
CA THR A 42 -16.24 10.86 -7.23
C THR A 42 -17.13 9.68 -6.87
N SER A 43 -18.43 9.89 -6.63
CA SER A 43 -19.35 8.81 -6.23
C SER A 43 -19.43 7.67 -7.27
N PRO A 44 -19.58 7.92 -8.60
CA PRO A 44 -19.59 6.82 -9.57
C PRO A 44 -18.26 6.07 -9.64
N LYS A 45 -17.14 6.79 -9.52
CA LYS A 45 -15.80 6.19 -9.54
C LYS A 45 -15.56 5.33 -8.30
N GLN A 46 -15.96 5.80 -7.12
CA GLN A 46 -15.82 5.08 -5.85
C GLN A 46 -16.73 3.84 -5.81
N ALA A 47 -17.97 3.94 -6.32
CA ALA A 47 -18.86 2.80 -6.44
C ALA A 47 -18.29 1.73 -7.40
N ASN A 48 -17.77 2.14 -8.57
CA ASN A 48 -17.12 1.21 -9.50
C ASN A 48 -15.87 0.56 -8.90
N MET A 49 -15.07 1.32 -8.13
CA MET A 49 -13.92 0.77 -7.41
C MET A 49 -14.34 -0.26 -6.36
N LEU A 50 -15.39 0.02 -5.57
CA LEU A 50 -15.89 -0.92 -4.56
C LEU A 50 -16.43 -2.20 -5.21
N THR A 51 -17.16 -2.09 -6.33
CA THR A 51 -17.63 -3.25 -7.10
C THR A 51 -16.46 -4.08 -7.63
N GLY A 52 -15.42 -3.44 -8.18
CA GLY A 52 -14.20 -4.13 -8.61
C GLY A 52 -13.48 -4.82 -7.44
N PHE A 53 -13.52 -4.22 -6.26
CA PHE A 53 -12.97 -4.79 -5.03
C PHE A 53 -13.72 -6.06 -4.61
N TYR A 54 -15.04 -5.98 -4.55
CA TYR A 54 -15.89 -7.13 -4.26
C TYR A 54 -15.73 -8.24 -5.30
N ALA A 55 -15.58 -7.89 -6.58
CA ALA A 55 -15.33 -8.88 -7.62
C ALA A 55 -14.00 -9.61 -7.41
N THR A 56 -12.93 -8.88 -7.10
CA THR A 56 -11.61 -9.47 -6.81
C THR A 56 -11.69 -10.39 -5.59
N GLN A 57 -12.35 -9.93 -4.52
CA GLN A 57 -12.56 -10.73 -3.32
C GLN A 57 -13.40 -11.99 -3.60
N ALA A 58 -14.43 -11.89 -4.44
CA ALA A 58 -15.24 -13.02 -4.86
C ALA A 58 -14.42 -14.05 -5.66
N VAL A 59 -13.55 -13.61 -6.59
CA VAL A 59 -12.66 -14.52 -7.33
C VAL A 59 -11.65 -15.20 -6.39
N ILE A 60 -11.07 -14.47 -5.44
CA ILE A 60 -10.18 -15.06 -4.41
C ILE A 60 -10.88 -16.20 -3.67
N GLU A 61 -12.13 -15.98 -3.25
CA GLU A 61 -12.93 -17.00 -2.55
C GLU A 61 -13.34 -18.17 -3.46
N LEU A 62 -13.88 -17.89 -4.65
CA LEU A 62 -14.35 -18.90 -5.59
C LEU A 62 -13.19 -19.79 -6.10
N CYS A 63 -12.04 -19.20 -6.37
CA CYS A 63 -10.86 -19.90 -6.85
C CYS A 63 -9.93 -20.38 -5.72
N SER A 64 -10.30 -20.18 -4.46
CA SER A 64 -9.51 -20.55 -3.28
C SER A 64 -8.05 -20.07 -3.37
N VAL A 65 -7.86 -18.84 -3.84
CA VAL A 65 -6.53 -18.23 -4.00
C VAL A 65 -5.92 -18.01 -2.62
N SER A 66 -4.73 -18.57 -2.39
CA SER A 66 -3.99 -18.31 -1.16
C SER A 66 -3.33 -16.94 -1.24
N VAL A 67 -3.77 -16.02 -0.39
CA VAL A 67 -3.26 -14.65 -0.28
C VAL A 67 -2.65 -14.46 1.11
N GLU A 68 -1.52 -13.74 1.18
CA GLU A 68 -0.86 -13.43 2.46
C GLU A 68 -1.79 -12.61 3.38
N PRO A 69 -1.81 -12.87 4.70
CA PRO A 69 -2.71 -12.19 5.64
C PRO A 69 -2.60 -10.67 5.59
N ASP A 70 -1.38 -10.13 5.54
CA ASP A 70 -1.12 -8.68 5.48
C ASP A 70 -1.75 -8.02 4.24
N VAL A 71 -1.82 -8.76 3.13
CA VAL A 71 -2.49 -8.30 1.91
C VAL A 71 -4.00 -8.30 2.10
N LEU A 72 -4.56 -9.35 2.70
CA LEU A 72 -5.99 -9.41 3.01
C LEU A 72 -6.42 -8.30 3.98
N GLU A 73 -5.59 -7.97 4.96
CA GLU A 73 -5.83 -6.86 5.89
C GLU A 73 -5.80 -5.51 5.20
N GLY A 74 -4.77 -5.24 4.37
CA GLY A 74 -4.69 -4.03 3.57
C GLY A 74 -5.88 -3.89 2.62
N MET A 75 -6.30 -5.00 2.01
CA MET A 75 -7.48 -5.04 1.16
C MET A 75 -8.77 -4.75 1.93
N ALA A 76 -8.96 -5.35 3.11
CA ALA A 76 -10.12 -5.12 3.96
C ALA A 76 -10.20 -3.67 4.46
N ALA A 77 -9.05 -3.04 4.74
CA ALA A 77 -8.97 -1.64 5.14
C ALA A 77 -9.44 -0.71 4.01
N ASP A 78 -8.97 -0.92 2.77
CA ASP A 78 -9.39 -0.12 1.61
C ASP A 78 -10.87 -0.32 1.28
N ARG A 79 -11.37 -1.55 1.38
CA ARG A 79 -12.79 -1.86 1.25
C ARG A 79 -13.63 -1.07 2.25
N THR A 80 -13.27 -1.12 3.54
CA THR A 80 -13.96 -0.40 4.61
C THR A 80 -13.93 1.12 4.38
N ARG A 81 -12.82 1.66 3.89
CA ARG A 81 -12.69 3.08 3.53
C ARG A 81 -13.67 3.46 2.42
N LEU A 82 -13.81 2.63 1.38
CA LEU A 82 -14.74 2.86 0.27
C LEU A 82 -16.21 2.73 0.69
N GLU A 83 -16.54 1.71 1.49
CA GLU A 83 -17.87 1.55 2.09
C GLU A 83 -18.26 2.78 2.91
N THR A 84 -17.35 3.27 3.76
CA THR A 84 -17.55 4.48 4.56
C THR A 84 -17.73 5.73 3.69
N ALA A 85 -16.92 5.88 2.64
CA ALA A 85 -17.02 7.02 1.71
C ALA A 85 -18.37 7.04 0.97
N LEU A 86 -18.95 5.87 0.72
CA LEU A 86 -20.28 5.72 0.11
C LEU A 86 -21.42 5.72 1.14
N SER A 87 -21.11 5.93 2.43
CA SER A 87 -22.08 5.89 3.53
C SER A 87 -22.86 4.57 3.60
N MET A 88 -22.20 3.46 3.26
CA MET A 88 -22.79 2.13 3.38
C MET A 88 -22.65 1.61 4.81
N ASP A 89 -23.74 1.08 5.35
CA ASP A 89 -23.69 0.31 6.60
C ASP A 89 -23.28 -1.15 6.34
N ALA A 90 -23.04 -1.90 7.42
CA ALA A 90 -22.56 -3.28 7.34
C ALA A 90 -23.56 -4.23 6.63
N ALA A 91 -24.87 -4.03 6.81
CA ALA A 91 -25.88 -4.88 6.18
C ALA A 91 -26.00 -4.57 4.68
N ALA A 92 -25.94 -3.29 4.30
CA ALA A 92 -25.89 -2.86 2.91
C ALA A 92 -24.63 -3.39 2.20
N SER A 93 -23.47 -3.32 2.85
CA SER A 93 -22.19 -3.80 2.30
C SER A 93 -22.18 -5.32 2.13
N ALA A 94 -22.66 -6.07 3.12
CA ALA A 94 -22.80 -7.52 3.03
C ALA A 94 -23.75 -7.94 1.89
N SER A 95 -24.88 -7.23 1.72
CA SER A 95 -25.84 -7.50 0.66
C SER A 95 -25.25 -7.21 -0.72
N ALA A 96 -24.54 -6.08 -0.88
CA ALA A 96 -23.87 -5.71 -2.11
C ALA A 96 -22.77 -6.70 -2.48
N TYR A 97 -21.96 -7.13 -1.51
CA TYR A 97 -20.94 -8.15 -1.72
C TYR A 97 -21.57 -9.49 -2.18
N ALA A 98 -22.63 -9.95 -1.52
CA ALA A 98 -23.32 -11.18 -1.89
C ALA A 98 -23.88 -11.12 -3.33
N GLN A 99 -24.43 -9.97 -3.73
CA GLN A 99 -24.90 -9.74 -5.10
C GLN A 99 -23.74 -9.83 -6.10
N VAL A 100 -22.64 -9.12 -5.86
CA VAL A 100 -21.47 -9.13 -6.75
C VAL A 100 -20.85 -10.52 -6.83
N LYS A 101 -20.74 -11.23 -5.70
CA LYS A 101 -20.24 -12.60 -5.67
C LYS A 101 -21.09 -13.54 -6.53
N ALA A 102 -22.42 -13.45 -6.41
CA ALA A 102 -23.33 -14.24 -7.23
C ALA A 102 -23.21 -13.89 -8.73
N ASP A 103 -22.94 -12.62 -9.05
CA ASP A 103 -22.73 -12.20 -10.44
C ASP A 103 -21.39 -12.68 -11.01
N VAL A 104 -20.32 -12.66 -10.20
CA VAL A 104 -19.03 -13.26 -10.57
C VAL A 104 -19.16 -14.77 -10.75
N GLU A 105 -19.86 -15.46 -9.86
CA GLU A 105 -20.07 -16.92 -9.98
C GLU A 105 -20.76 -17.29 -11.29
N LYS A 106 -21.74 -16.49 -11.75
CA LYS A 106 -22.42 -16.70 -13.05
C LYS A 106 -21.48 -16.50 -14.24
N THR A 107 -20.43 -15.69 -14.11
CA THR A 107 -19.44 -15.51 -15.18
C THR A 107 -18.44 -16.66 -15.25
N THR A 108 -18.50 -17.62 -14.32
CA THR A 108 -17.63 -18.81 -14.26
C THR A 108 -16.15 -18.42 -14.40
N PRO A 109 -15.58 -17.72 -13.40
CA PRO A 109 -14.20 -17.23 -13.49
C PRO A 109 -13.24 -18.39 -13.74
N ASP A 110 -12.25 -18.17 -14.59
CA ASP A 110 -11.25 -19.18 -14.90
C ASP A 110 -10.22 -19.22 -13.78
N CYS A 111 -10.35 -20.22 -12.90
CA CYS A 111 -9.45 -20.42 -11.77
C CYS A 111 -8.11 -21.08 -12.15
N THR A 112 -7.87 -21.38 -13.43
CA THR A 112 -6.64 -22.02 -13.89
C THR A 112 -5.45 -21.07 -13.78
N ASP A 113 -4.31 -21.57 -13.33
CA ASP A 113 -3.08 -20.78 -13.27
C ASP A 113 -2.73 -20.20 -14.66
N GLY A 114 -2.44 -18.91 -14.71
CA GLY A 114 -2.14 -18.18 -15.95
C GLY A 114 -3.37 -17.73 -16.74
N SER A 115 -4.60 -17.98 -16.25
CA SER A 115 -5.79 -17.34 -16.80
C SER A 115 -5.77 -15.82 -16.60
N THR A 116 -6.55 -15.08 -17.39
CA THR A 116 -6.69 -13.63 -17.23
C THR A 116 -7.23 -13.27 -15.84
N ASP A 117 -8.15 -14.07 -15.29
CA ASP A 117 -8.74 -13.84 -13.98
C ASP A 117 -7.69 -14.03 -12.87
N ARG A 118 -6.89 -15.10 -12.96
CA ARG A 118 -5.78 -15.36 -12.03
C ARG A 118 -4.71 -14.29 -12.12
N ILE A 119 -4.29 -13.90 -13.33
CA ILE A 119 -3.30 -12.84 -13.55
C ILE A 119 -3.78 -11.52 -12.96
N SER A 120 -5.07 -11.20 -13.09
CA SER A 120 -5.63 -9.96 -12.56
C SER A 120 -5.64 -9.94 -11.02
N VAL A 121 -6.02 -11.04 -10.38
CA VAL A 121 -5.97 -11.19 -8.91
C VAL A 121 -4.53 -11.14 -8.40
N ASP A 122 -3.60 -11.81 -9.09
CA ASP A 122 -2.18 -11.81 -8.73
C ASP A 122 -1.58 -10.40 -8.85
N ALA A 123 -1.97 -9.64 -9.88
CA ALA A 123 -1.54 -8.25 -10.05
C ALA A 123 -2.02 -7.34 -8.91
N VAL A 124 -3.28 -7.46 -8.49
CA VAL A 124 -3.80 -6.70 -7.34
C VAL A 124 -3.07 -7.10 -6.05
N THR A 125 -2.90 -8.40 -5.83
CA THR A 125 -2.17 -8.93 -4.67
C THR A 125 -0.72 -8.42 -4.62
N ALA A 126 -0.05 -8.37 -5.76
CA ALA A 126 1.32 -7.85 -5.88
C ALA A 126 1.41 -6.35 -5.53
N ILE A 127 0.40 -5.55 -5.90
CA ILE A 127 0.35 -4.13 -5.52
C ILE A 127 0.25 -3.99 -4.00
N TYR A 128 -0.61 -4.76 -3.33
CA TYR A 128 -0.71 -4.74 -1.88
C TYR A 128 0.58 -5.24 -1.21
N LYS A 129 1.19 -6.30 -1.74
CA LYS A 129 2.47 -6.81 -1.23
C LYS A 129 3.58 -5.75 -1.34
N ALA A 130 3.65 -5.04 -2.46
CA ALA A 130 4.61 -3.96 -2.65
C ALA A 130 4.36 -2.78 -1.68
N GLN A 131 3.10 -2.45 -1.42
CA GLN A 131 2.73 -1.40 -0.45
C GLN A 131 3.08 -1.80 1.00
N SER A 132 2.82 -3.05 1.39
CA SER A 132 3.19 -3.56 2.71
C SER A 132 4.71 -3.60 2.91
N ALA A 133 5.47 -3.92 1.85
CA ALA A 133 6.94 -3.86 1.88
C ALA A 133 7.51 -2.43 1.87
N ALA A 134 6.76 -1.46 1.34
CA ALA A 134 7.13 -0.05 1.28
C ALA A 134 6.68 0.76 2.50
N ALA A 135 5.97 0.14 3.45
CA ALA A 135 5.67 0.77 4.74
C ALA A 135 7.01 1.25 5.34
N PRO A 136 7.19 2.55 5.60
CA PRO A 136 8.46 3.08 6.07
C PRO A 136 8.83 2.36 7.35
N ALA A 137 10.04 1.79 7.37
CA ALA A 137 10.67 1.39 8.61
C ALA A 137 10.56 2.58 9.56
N ASP A 138 9.87 2.37 10.67
CA ASP A 138 9.65 3.34 11.72
C ASP A 138 10.97 4.09 11.99
N PRO A 139 11.04 5.43 11.88
CA PRO A 139 12.24 6.18 12.23
C PRO A 139 12.49 6.19 13.76
N ALA A 140 11.87 5.30 14.52
CA ALA A 140 12.06 5.14 15.96
C ALA A 140 13.31 4.33 16.38
N THR A 141 14.33 4.20 15.53
CA THR A 141 15.67 3.72 15.99
C THR A 141 16.81 4.67 15.62
N ALA A 142 16.53 5.95 15.39
CA ALA A 142 17.57 6.98 15.36
C ALA A 142 17.74 7.57 16.77
N ALA A 143 18.78 7.08 17.47
CA ALA A 143 19.44 7.70 18.61
C ALA A 143 18.55 8.18 19.77
N THR A 144 18.40 7.34 20.80
CA THR A 144 18.27 7.86 22.16
C THR A 144 19.48 8.75 22.44
N PRO A 145 19.32 10.05 22.75
CA PRO A 145 20.40 10.80 23.36
C PRO A 145 20.67 10.11 24.69
N ALA A 146 21.90 9.61 24.88
CA ALA A 146 22.34 9.17 26.19
C ALA A 146 22.13 10.33 27.17
N VAL A 147 21.12 10.23 28.03
CA VAL A 147 20.97 11.10 29.19
C VAL A 147 22.17 10.79 30.10
N PRO A 148 23.08 11.74 30.39
CA PRO A 148 24.09 11.49 31.40
C PRO A 148 23.38 11.27 32.73
N ALA A 149 23.74 10.17 33.39
CA ALA A 149 23.17 9.72 34.64
C ALA A 149 23.00 10.87 35.64
N ALA A 150 21.78 11.02 36.17
CA ALA A 150 21.51 11.91 37.28
C ALA A 150 22.36 11.48 38.48
N ALA A 151 23.24 12.36 38.94
CA ALA A 151 23.92 12.19 40.21
C ALA A 151 22.88 12.13 41.33
N ALA A 152 22.94 11.08 42.14
CA ALA A 152 22.04 10.85 43.26
C ALA A 152 22.14 11.98 44.29
N THR A 153 21.03 12.67 44.53
CA THR A 153 20.87 13.51 45.73
C THR A 153 20.51 12.61 46.91
N PRO A 154 21.23 12.67 48.04
CA PRO A 154 20.89 11.87 49.23
C PRO A 154 19.50 12.23 49.77
N ALA A 155 18.74 11.21 50.16
CA ALA A 155 17.45 11.36 50.82
C ALA A 155 17.60 12.11 52.15
N ALA A 156 16.75 13.11 52.38
CA ALA A 156 16.59 13.76 53.68
C ALA A 156 15.98 12.77 54.70
N PRO A 157 16.39 12.80 55.98
CA PRO A 157 15.83 11.91 56.99
C PRO A 157 14.38 12.28 57.32
N ALA A 158 13.54 11.25 57.44
CA ALA A 158 12.14 11.35 57.82
C ALA A 158 11.99 11.77 59.29
N THR A 159 11.20 12.81 59.55
CA THR A 159 10.76 13.16 60.91
C THR A 159 9.63 12.21 61.33
N PRO A 160 9.72 11.50 62.47
CA PRO A 160 8.62 10.70 62.98
C PRO A 160 7.49 11.61 63.48
N ALA A 161 6.26 11.30 63.07
CA ALA A 161 5.05 11.81 63.70
C ALA A 161 4.81 11.15 65.07
N VAL A 162 3.84 11.72 65.82
CA VAL A 162 2.97 11.14 66.90
C VAL A 162 3.09 11.90 68.25
N PRO A 163 2.01 12.15 69.03
CA PRO A 163 0.60 12.42 68.74
C PRO A 163 0.00 13.59 69.59
N ALA A 164 -1.32 13.76 69.48
CA ALA A 164 -2.20 14.70 70.18
C ALA A 164 -2.19 14.65 71.71
N GLN A 165 -2.48 15.81 72.32
CA GLN A 165 -3.45 16.00 73.40
C GLN A 165 -4.20 17.33 73.20
#